data_AF-S8BVW5-F1
#
_entry.id   AF-S8BVW5-F1
#
_cell.length_a   1.000
_cell.length_b   1.000
_cell.length_c   1.000
_cell.angle_alpha   90.00
_cell.angle_beta   90.00
_cell.angle_gamma   90.00
#
_symmetry.space_group_name_H-M   'P 1'
#
loop_
_entity.id
_entity.type
_entity.pdbx_description
1 polymer ?
#
loop_
_entity_poly.entity_id
_entity_poly.type
_entity_poly.pdbx_seq_one_letter_code
_entity_poly.pdbx_strand_id
1 'polypeptide(L)'
;PSLDSLISEAAAYGSQDSADSVEAKAQKALECPCISQLRSGPCGTPFSDAFLCFLKSTAEEKGSDCVRPFVALQNCIKANPGAFSSDVMDDVDEAKRGEK
;
A
#
# COMPACT_ATOMS: atom_id res chain seq x y z
N PRO A 1 42.28 0.49 -0.32
CA PRO A 1 40.92 0.48 -0.91
C PRO A 1 40.40 1.91 -0.95
N SER A 2 39.88 2.41 -2.07
CA SER A 2 39.35 3.78 -2.19
C SER A 2 37.92 3.86 -1.64
N LEU A 3 37.58 4.97 -0.98
CA LEU A 3 36.21 5.29 -0.55
C LEU A 3 35.23 5.25 -1.73
N ASP A 4 35.66 5.66 -2.93
CA ASP A 4 34.84 5.57 -4.14
C ASP A 4 34.50 4.13 -4.54
N SER A 5 35.40 3.19 -4.27
CA SER A 5 35.16 1.76 -4.51
C SER A 5 34.12 1.22 -3.54
N LEU A 6 34.18 1.63 -2.27
CA LEU A 6 33.21 1.24 -1.25
C LEU A 6 31.84 1.88 -1.48
N ILE A 7 31.80 3.13 -1.93
CA ILE A 7 30.57 3.84 -2.31
C ILE A 7 29.93 3.16 -3.54
N SER A 8 30.74 2.75 -4.52
CA SER A 8 30.25 2.01 -5.70
C SER A 8 29.70 0.64 -5.33
N GLU A 9 30.34 -0.08 -4.41
CA GLU A 9 29.86 -1.38 -3.90
C GLU A 9 28.57 -1.24 -3.08
N ALA A 10 28.47 -0.19 -2.24
CA ALA A 10 27.25 0.12 -1.49
C ALA A 10 26.09 0.57 -2.40
N ALA A 11 26.39 1.35 -3.46
CA ALA A 11 25.42 1.75 -4.47
C ALA A 11 24.95 0.56 -5.31
N ALA A 12 25.84 -0.39 -5.64
CA ALA A 12 25.49 -1.61 -6.36
C ALA A 12 24.61 -2.54 -5.52
N TYR A 13 24.82 -2.62 -4.20
CA TYR A 13 23.92 -3.31 -3.27
C TYR A 13 22.53 -2.64 -3.20
N GLY A 14 22.47 -1.31 -3.28
CA GLY A 14 21.21 -0.56 -3.29
C GLY A 14 20.45 -0.56 -4.62
N SER A 15 21.09 -0.98 -5.72
CA SER A 15 20.56 -0.80 -7.09
C SER A 15 20.22 -2.09 -7.83
N GLN A 16 20.36 -3.26 -7.21
CA GLN A 16 20.18 -4.55 -7.90
C GLN A 16 18.71 -5.00 -8.05
N ASP A 17 17.75 -4.13 -7.74
CA ASP A 17 16.43 -4.53 -7.26
C ASP A 17 15.31 -3.74 -7.99
N SER A 18 15.30 -3.75 -9.33
CA SER A 18 14.53 -2.74 -10.10
C SER A 18 13.21 -3.19 -10.75
N ALA A 19 12.80 -4.46 -10.66
CA ALA A 19 11.43 -4.85 -11.05
C ALA A 19 10.98 -6.15 -10.35
N ASP A 20 11.83 -7.19 -10.39
CA ASP A 20 11.62 -8.46 -9.67
C ASP A 20 11.48 -8.23 -8.14
N SER A 21 12.22 -7.23 -7.66
CA SER A 21 12.15 -6.71 -6.30
C SER A 21 10.85 -5.98 -5.93
N VAL A 22 10.30 -5.16 -6.83
CA VAL A 22 9.14 -4.31 -6.47
C VAL A 22 7.94 -5.19 -6.19
N GLU A 23 7.77 -6.24 -7.00
CA GLU A 23 6.81 -7.32 -6.78
C GLU A 23 7.07 -8.03 -5.44
N ALA A 24 8.29 -8.50 -5.20
CA ALA A 24 8.64 -9.19 -3.96
C ALA A 24 8.46 -8.33 -2.69
N LYS A 25 8.81 -7.04 -2.76
CA LYS A 25 8.63 -6.05 -1.69
C LYS A 25 7.17 -5.75 -1.45
N ALA A 26 6.38 -5.58 -2.51
CA ALA A 26 4.94 -5.36 -2.40
C ALA A 26 4.25 -6.57 -1.75
N GLN A 27 4.62 -7.78 -2.17
CA GLN A 27 4.09 -9.00 -1.59
C GLN A 27 4.50 -9.17 -0.13
N LYS A 28 5.78 -8.94 0.19
CA LYS A 28 6.27 -8.97 1.58
C LYS A 28 5.57 -7.94 2.47
N ALA A 29 5.31 -6.73 1.94
CA ALA A 29 4.56 -5.70 2.65
C ALA A 29 3.11 -6.15 2.89
N LEU A 30 2.47 -6.75 1.89
CA LEU A 30 1.13 -7.32 2.01
C LEU A 30 1.07 -8.37 3.13
N GLU A 31 2.12 -9.17 3.29
CA GLU A 31 2.24 -10.21 4.31
C GLU A 31 2.61 -9.71 5.72
N CYS A 32 2.82 -8.40 5.91
CA CYS A 32 3.13 -7.88 7.23
C CYS A 32 1.98 -8.14 8.23
N PRO A 33 2.27 -8.70 9.42
CA PRO A 33 1.25 -8.93 10.45
C PRO A 33 0.55 -7.63 10.88
N CYS A 34 1.22 -6.48 10.71
CA CYS A 34 0.71 -5.15 11.00
C CYS A 34 -0.56 -4.78 10.22
N ILE A 35 -0.72 -5.27 8.99
CA ILE A 35 -1.89 -4.99 8.14
C ILE A 35 -2.77 -6.23 7.93
N SER A 36 -2.47 -7.32 8.61
CA SER A 36 -3.17 -8.61 8.46
C SER A 36 -4.69 -8.48 8.71
N GLN A 37 -5.09 -7.63 9.67
CA GLN A 37 -6.50 -7.37 9.98
C GLN A 37 -7.25 -6.72 8.80
N LEU A 38 -6.57 -5.89 8.00
CA LEU A 38 -7.18 -5.23 6.84
C LEU A 38 -7.39 -6.21 5.67
N ARG A 39 -6.58 -7.26 5.61
CA ARG A 39 -6.70 -8.35 4.62
C ARG A 39 -7.69 -9.44 5.05
N SER A 40 -7.89 -9.59 6.36
CA SER A 40 -8.70 -10.65 6.95
C SER A 40 -10.11 -10.11 7.21
N GLY A 41 -10.91 -9.99 6.16
CA GLY A 41 -12.27 -9.44 6.27
C GLY A 41 -13.02 -9.38 4.95
N PRO A 42 -14.29 -8.91 4.97
CA PRO A 42 -15.15 -8.86 3.78
C PRO A 42 -14.62 -7.93 2.68
N CYS A 43 -13.76 -6.97 3.03
CA CYS A 43 -13.09 -6.06 2.10
C CYS A 43 -11.58 -6.34 1.92
N GLY A 44 -11.11 -7.52 2.33
CA GLY A 44 -9.69 -7.88 2.30
C GLY A 44 -9.10 -8.01 0.90
N THR A 45 -9.86 -8.58 -0.05
CA THR A 45 -9.45 -8.68 -1.45
C THR A 45 -9.29 -7.32 -2.11
N PRO A 46 -10.31 -6.42 -2.13
CA PRO A 46 -10.12 -5.11 -2.74
C PRO A 46 -9.08 -4.25 -2.00
N PHE A 47 -8.86 -4.47 -0.70
CA PHE A 47 -7.75 -3.86 0.04
C PHE A 47 -6.41 -4.33 -0.52
N SER A 48 -6.21 -5.64 -0.63
CA SER A 48 -4.95 -6.23 -1.11
C SER A 48 -4.63 -5.78 -2.54
N ASP A 49 -5.64 -5.74 -3.42
CA ASP A 49 -5.47 -5.32 -4.81
C ASP A 49 -5.08 -3.83 -4.91
N ALA A 50 -5.75 -2.96 -4.15
CA ALA A 50 -5.43 -1.53 -4.12
C ALA A 50 -4.04 -1.28 -3.52
N PHE A 51 -3.71 -1.97 -2.43
CA PHE A 51 -2.43 -1.84 -1.73
C PHE A 51 -1.25 -2.31 -2.60
N LEU A 52 -1.36 -3.48 -3.24
CA LEU A 52 -0.34 -3.97 -4.16
C LEU A 52 -0.19 -3.07 -5.38
N CYS A 53 -1.30 -2.59 -5.96
CA CYS A 53 -1.25 -1.65 -7.07
C CYS A 53 -0.49 -0.39 -6.68
N PHE A 54 -0.81 0.21 -5.54
CA PHE A 54 -0.14 1.41 -5.04
C PHE A 54 1.37 1.22 -4.86
N LEU A 55 1.80 0.12 -4.23
CA LEU A 55 3.22 -0.17 -4.02
C LEU A 55 3.99 -0.42 -5.32
N LYS A 56 3.32 -0.97 -6.34
CA LYS A 56 3.91 -1.25 -7.66
C LYS A 56 3.82 -0.08 -8.63
N SER A 57 2.94 0.89 -8.38
CA SER A 57 2.70 2.04 -9.25
C SER A 57 4.01 2.76 -9.56
N THR A 58 4.29 3.00 -10.85
CA THR A 58 5.44 3.77 -11.32
C THR A 58 5.04 5.15 -11.85
N ALA A 59 3.76 5.52 -11.69
CA ALA A 59 3.26 6.82 -12.07
C ALA A 59 3.95 7.95 -11.29
N GLU A 60 4.05 9.13 -11.91
CA GLU A 60 4.64 10.34 -11.31
C GLU A 60 3.94 10.68 -9.98
N GLU A 61 2.61 10.69 -10.01
CA GLU A 61 1.80 10.66 -8.81
C GLU A 61 1.46 9.20 -8.47
N LYS A 62 2.12 8.66 -7.43
CA LYS A 62 1.97 7.26 -7.01
C LYS A 62 0.49 6.90 -6.80
N GLY A 63 0.05 5.84 -7.47
CA GLY A 63 -1.31 5.31 -7.36
C GLY A 63 -2.35 6.01 -8.21
N SER A 64 -1.99 7.03 -9.00
CA SER A 64 -2.91 7.65 -9.97
C SER A 64 -3.42 6.67 -11.04
N ASP A 65 -2.64 5.63 -11.34
CA ASP A 65 -3.01 4.49 -12.19
C ASP A 65 -3.86 3.42 -11.47
N CYS A 66 -4.00 3.51 -10.14
CA CYS A 66 -4.65 2.52 -9.29
C CYS A 66 -6.06 2.93 -8.82
N VAL A 67 -6.64 3.99 -9.39
CA VAL A 67 -7.94 4.54 -8.96
C VAL A 67 -9.04 3.48 -8.93
N ARG A 68 -9.08 2.58 -9.92
CA ARG A 68 -10.12 1.53 -10.00
C ARG A 68 -10.10 0.58 -8.79
N PRO A 69 -8.97 -0.05 -8.42
CA PRO A 69 -8.83 -0.79 -7.16
C PRO A 69 -9.28 -0.02 -5.91
N PHE A 70 -8.88 1.25 -5.77
CA PHE A 70 -9.26 2.08 -4.61
C PHE A 70 -10.77 2.37 -4.56
N VAL A 71 -11.41 2.59 -5.71
CA VAL A 71 -12.87 2.75 -5.79
C VAL A 71 -13.58 1.45 -5.39
N ALA A 72 -13.07 0.29 -5.81
CA ALA A 72 -13.63 -1.00 -5.41
C ALA A 72 -13.55 -1.21 -3.88
N LEU A 73 -12.41 -0.87 -3.27
CA LEU A 73 -12.24 -0.89 -1.82
C LEU A 73 -13.21 0.07 -1.12
N GLN A 74 -13.30 1.32 -1.58
CA GLN A 74 -14.21 2.31 -0.99
C GLN A 74 -15.68 1.85 -1.06
N ASN A 75 -16.10 1.29 -2.20
CA ASN A 75 -17.44 0.76 -2.37
C ASN A 75 -17.71 -0.42 -1.42
N CYS A 76 -16.72 -1.30 -1.23
CA CYS A 76 -16.83 -2.39 -0.28
C CYS A 76 -17.01 -1.89 1.17
N ILE A 77 -16.21 -0.91 1.59
CA ILE A 77 -16.29 -0.31 2.94
C ILE A 77 -17.67 0.31 3.16
N LYS A 78 -18.16 1.09 2.18
CA LYS A 78 -19.48 1.71 2.25
C LYS A 78 -20.61 0.67 2.39
N ALA A 79 -20.49 -0.47 1.72
CA ALA A 79 -21.45 -1.57 1.82
C ALA A 79 -21.33 -2.37 3.12
N ASN A 80 -20.17 -2.30 3.80
CA ASN A 80 -19.84 -3.10 4.98
C ASN A 80 -19.28 -2.17 6.08
N PRO A 81 -20.12 -1.42 6.79
CA PRO A 81 -19.67 -0.46 7.81
C PRO A 81 -18.92 -1.10 9.00
N GLY A 82 -19.01 -2.43 9.18
CA GLY A 82 -18.23 -3.20 10.14
C GLY A 82 -17.04 -3.98 9.54
N ALA A 83 -16.64 -3.69 8.29
CA ALA A 83 -15.57 -4.42 7.61
C ALA A 83 -14.19 -4.24 8.26
N PHE A 84 -13.99 -3.12 8.95
CA PHE A 84 -12.77 -2.79 9.66
C PHE A 84 -13.10 -2.39 11.10
N SER A 85 -12.14 -2.58 12.02
CA SER A 85 -12.30 -2.16 13.42
C SER A 85 -12.61 -0.66 13.49
N SER A 86 -13.36 -0.24 14.50
CA SER A 86 -13.56 1.18 14.83
C SER A 86 -12.22 1.90 15.01
N ASP A 87 -11.18 1.23 15.53
CA ASP A 87 -9.82 1.81 15.67
C ASP A 87 -9.20 2.25 14.34
N VAL A 88 -9.66 1.68 13.22
CA VAL A 88 -9.19 2.02 11.87
C VAL A 88 -10.07 3.09 11.22
N MET A 89 -11.34 3.21 11.63
CA MET A 89 -12.30 4.14 11.05
C MET A 89 -12.42 5.47 11.80
N ASP A 90 -12.04 5.53 13.07
CA ASP A 90 -12.20 6.72 13.93
C ASP A 90 -11.51 7.98 13.35
N ASP A 91 -10.37 7.81 12.67
CA ASP A 91 -9.65 8.91 12.01
C ASP A 91 -10.34 9.46 10.73
N VAL A 92 -11.32 8.74 10.16
CA VAL A 92 -11.97 9.08 8.88
C VAL A 92 -13.23 9.93 9.08
N ASP A 93 -13.90 9.79 10.24
CA ASP A 93 -15.12 10.54 10.56
C ASP A 93 -14.82 12.01 10.91
N GLU A 94 -13.62 12.33 11.38
CA GLU A 94 -13.17 13.73 11.58
C GLU A 94 -13.08 14.52 10.25
N ALA A 95 -12.95 13.85 9.10
CA ALA A 95 -13.01 14.51 7.79
C ALA A 95 -14.44 14.89 7.36
N LYS A 96 -15.49 14.43 8.05
CA LYS A 96 -16.89 14.80 7.80
C LYS A 96 -17.33 16.05 8.57
N ARG A 97 -16.51 16.63 9.45
CA ARG A 97 -16.80 17.87 10.21
C ARG A 97 -16.17 19.15 9.63
N GLY A 98 -15.66 19.10 8.39
CA GLY A 98 -14.99 20.22 7.73
C GLY A 98 -15.82 20.98 6.68
N GLU A 99 -17.10 20.69 6.50
CA GLU A 99 -18.01 21.47 5.66
C GLU A 99 -19.12 22.09 6.53
N LYS A 100 -18.81 23.22 7.17
CA LYS A 100 -19.80 24.23 7.52
C LYS A 100 -19.18 25.62 7.50
#